data_AF-A0A356KHI6-F1
#
_entry.id   AF-A0A356KHI6-F1
#
_cell.length_a   1.000
_cell.length_b   1.000
_cell.length_c   1.000
_cell.angle_alpha   90.00
_cell.angle_beta   90.00
_cell.angle_gamma   90.00
#
_symmetry.space_group_name_H-M   'P 1'
#
loop_
_entity.id
_entity.type
_entity.pdbx_description
1 polymer ?
#
loop_
_entity_poly.entity_id
_entity_poly.type
_entity_poly.pdbx_seq_one_letter_code
_entity_poly.pdbx_strand_id
1 'polypeptide(L)'
;MPGSPYRRLAASLLRGGTDRVRALVQKGRRRNRRRDEEDLAVSLGMVDVDESTEGNHSYREAVYRLMQSKVELGARARGKRFACSALSGESTYNVSINADHTVSCNCNDPDGSGELGDLDTHSFEEVFGGETATRFREQLAAGRLPISRCAYCPELKEVEPEEAQRRVSEWSFPKGVMVENTAKCNLACTSCSRETLRRTRRRSRLTLEELEEIAKTLQRMGVESLCFFKLGEPFASPRVRKELELIRRYNPQMRIYCSTNGILLDNDDKREAALLMDDVIFSIDGVDTQTVRRYQKGGDFDVAYQRMKELVEFRDARGLSKPRISWRYVVFNWNDRPEELERAQELARAAGVDDLDLEFASTPFYGYSWRARLHPYFRRLGEPEGRGRMVRFPRERQQRRPRPLPVVSS
;
A
#
# COMPACT_ATOMS: atom_id res chain seq x y z
N MET A 1 -4.82 20.00 17.84
CA MET A 1 -5.38 18.63 17.80
C MET A 1 -5.14 17.96 19.15
N PRO A 2 -6.19 17.50 19.87
CA PRO A 2 -6.05 16.97 21.22
C PRO A 2 -5.30 15.63 21.20
N GLY A 3 -4.43 15.46 22.19
CA GLY A 3 -3.40 14.42 22.24
C GLY A 3 -3.93 12.99 22.16
N SER A 4 -3.39 12.26 21.20
CA SER A 4 -3.60 10.82 20.99
C SER A 4 -3.44 10.01 22.30
N PRO A 5 -4.33 9.01 22.56
CA PRO A 5 -4.27 8.11 23.72
C PRO A 5 -2.91 7.42 23.92
N TYR A 6 -2.09 7.33 22.88
CA TYR A 6 -0.75 6.74 22.91
C TYR A 6 0.25 7.53 23.75
N ARG A 7 0.05 8.85 23.94
CA ARG A 7 0.95 9.67 24.80
C ARG A 7 0.86 9.30 26.28
N ARG A 8 -0.31 8.87 26.76
CA ARG A 8 -0.52 8.51 28.18
C ARG A 8 0.03 7.12 28.52
N LEU A 9 -0.05 6.18 27.58
CA LEU A 9 0.49 4.82 27.75
C LEU A 9 2.03 4.82 27.73
N ALA A 10 2.65 5.59 26.82
CA ALA A 10 4.10 5.74 26.75
C ALA A 10 4.70 6.40 28.02
N ALA A 11 4.02 7.39 28.61
CA ALA A 11 4.47 8.06 29.83
C ALA A 11 4.31 7.22 31.11
N SER A 12 3.48 6.17 31.08
CA SER A 12 3.33 5.19 32.17
C SER A 12 4.43 4.12 32.11
N LEU A 13 4.75 3.64 30.91
CA LEU A 13 5.82 2.65 30.69
C LEU A 13 7.22 3.23 30.95
N LEU A 14 7.44 4.52 30.67
CA LEU A 14 8.72 5.19 30.90
C LEU A 14 9.05 5.43 32.38
N ARG A 15 8.05 5.47 33.28
CA ARG A 15 8.28 5.72 34.71
C ARG A 15 8.58 4.45 35.52
N GLY A 16 8.14 3.29 35.06
CA GLY A 16 8.43 2.00 35.71
C GLY A 16 9.71 1.30 35.22
N GLY A 17 10.22 1.68 34.04
CA GLY A 17 11.36 1.01 33.40
C GLY A 17 12.75 1.57 33.77
N THR A 18 12.84 2.80 34.27
CA THR A 18 14.13 3.49 34.45
C THR A 18 15.01 2.89 35.55
N ASP A 19 14.42 2.33 36.61
CA ASP A 19 15.17 1.80 37.75
C ASP A 19 15.69 0.38 37.48
N ARG A 20 14.93 -0.44 36.75
CA ARG A 20 15.38 -1.77 36.29
C ARG A 20 16.48 -1.69 35.23
N VAL A 21 16.40 -0.72 34.33
CA VAL A 21 17.43 -0.51 33.28
C VAL A 21 18.74 0.01 33.89
N ARG A 22 18.70 0.90 34.89
CA ARG A 22 19.92 1.35 35.60
C ARG A 22 20.62 0.21 36.35
N ALA A 23 19.88 -0.68 36.99
CA ALA A 23 20.43 -1.81 37.73
C ALA A 23 21.11 -2.86 36.81
N LEU A 24 20.58 -3.07 35.60
CA LEU A 24 21.16 -3.98 34.60
C LEU A 24 22.42 -3.40 33.95
N VAL A 25 22.45 -2.10 33.67
CA VAL A 25 23.61 -1.41 33.06
C VAL A 25 24.83 -1.39 34.00
N GLN A 26 24.64 -1.36 35.32
CA GLN A 26 25.76 -1.41 36.27
C GLN A 26 26.37 -2.81 36.47
N LYS A 27 25.59 -3.88 36.25
CA LYS A 27 26.08 -5.28 36.41
C LYS A 27 26.69 -5.89 35.13
N GLY A 28 26.51 -5.27 33.96
CA GLY A 28 26.96 -5.78 32.66
C GLY A 28 28.32 -5.29 32.14
N ARG A 29 29.23 -4.78 32.99
CA ARG A 29 30.61 -4.49 32.56
C ARG A 29 31.41 -5.80 32.51
N ARG A 30 31.54 -6.35 31.29
CA ARG A 30 32.26 -7.59 30.88
C ARG A 30 31.35 -8.80 30.65
N ARG A 31 30.51 -8.76 29.62
CA ARG A 31 30.08 -9.92 28.83
C ARG A 31 29.47 -9.47 27.50
N ASN A 32 29.38 -10.40 26.55
CA ASN A 32 29.35 -10.18 25.11
C ASN A 32 28.02 -9.56 24.63
N ARG A 33 28.05 -8.29 24.18
CA ARG A 33 26.89 -7.44 23.85
C ARG A 33 25.84 -8.02 22.89
N ARG A 34 26.19 -8.98 22.04
CA ARG A 34 25.24 -9.59 21.08
C ARG A 34 24.27 -10.59 21.73
N ARG A 35 24.72 -11.35 22.73
CA ARG A 35 23.84 -12.31 23.44
C ARG A 35 22.82 -11.59 24.33
N ASP A 36 23.21 -10.46 24.90
CA ASP A 36 22.34 -9.70 25.79
C ASP A 36 21.16 -9.04 25.04
N GLU A 37 21.31 -8.71 23.74
CA GLU A 37 20.20 -8.18 22.92
C GLU A 37 19.18 -9.26 22.54
N GLU A 38 19.65 -10.47 22.22
CA GLU A 38 18.81 -11.64 21.97
C GLU A 38 18.08 -12.08 23.25
N ASP A 39 18.77 -12.15 24.40
CA ASP A 39 18.16 -12.50 25.68
C ASP A 39 17.17 -11.43 26.18
N LEU A 40 17.41 -10.14 25.89
CA LEU A 40 16.45 -9.07 26.19
C LEU A 40 15.19 -9.17 25.32
N ALA A 41 15.34 -9.48 24.02
CA ALA A 41 14.23 -9.71 23.10
C ALA A 41 13.37 -10.91 23.55
N VAL A 42 14.01 -12.01 23.96
CA VAL A 42 13.33 -13.19 24.52
C VAL A 42 12.59 -12.84 25.82
N SER A 43 13.19 -12.05 26.72
CA SER A 43 12.56 -11.62 27.99
C SER A 43 11.38 -10.66 27.82
N LEU A 44 11.32 -9.94 26.70
CA LEU A 44 10.22 -9.04 26.31
C LEU A 44 9.12 -9.77 25.51
N GLY A 45 9.21 -11.09 25.35
CA GLY A 45 8.26 -11.87 24.55
C GLY A 45 8.39 -11.65 23.04
N MET A 46 9.52 -11.09 22.58
CA MET A 46 9.86 -10.90 21.18
C MET A 46 10.66 -12.13 20.74
N VAL A 47 9.96 -13.26 20.57
CA VAL A 47 10.53 -14.44 19.90
C VAL A 47 10.91 -14.03 18.48
N ASP A 48 12.02 -14.56 17.96
CA ASP A 48 12.31 -14.52 16.52
C ASP A 48 11.16 -15.17 15.77
N VAL A 49 10.30 -14.33 15.23
CA VAL A 49 9.13 -14.74 14.49
C VAL A 49 9.48 -14.69 13.00
N ASP A 50 9.88 -15.83 12.46
CA ASP A 50 9.77 -16.04 11.01
C ASP A 50 8.29 -15.90 10.62
N GLU A 51 7.93 -14.70 10.11
CA GLU A 51 6.57 -14.27 9.76
C GLU A 51 5.90 -15.16 8.69
N SER A 52 6.63 -16.13 8.14
CA SER A 52 6.17 -17.04 7.09
C SER A 52 5.43 -18.30 7.57
N THR A 53 5.38 -18.57 8.87
CA THR A 53 4.76 -19.79 9.43
C THR A 53 3.31 -19.59 9.91
N GLU A 54 2.46 -20.61 9.72
CA GLU A 54 1.01 -20.61 10.04
C GLU A 54 0.68 -20.17 11.50
N GLY A 55 1.60 -20.37 12.45
CA GLY A 55 1.45 -19.94 13.84
C GLY A 55 1.27 -18.42 14.02
N ASN A 56 1.78 -17.61 13.08
CA ASN A 56 1.71 -16.15 13.15
C ASN A 56 0.42 -15.55 12.62
N HIS A 57 -0.29 -16.26 11.76
CA HIS A 57 -1.59 -15.82 11.28
C HIS A 57 -2.60 -15.79 12.43
N SER A 58 -2.62 -16.84 13.26
CA SER A 58 -3.45 -16.93 14.46
C SER A 58 -3.14 -15.80 15.46
N TYR A 59 -1.85 -15.51 15.70
CA TYR A 59 -1.44 -14.40 16.57
C TYR A 59 -1.87 -13.04 16.03
N ARG A 60 -1.65 -12.77 14.73
CA ARG A 60 -2.07 -11.51 14.10
C ARG A 60 -3.58 -11.33 14.14
N GLU A 61 -4.35 -12.37 13.86
CA GLU A 61 -5.81 -12.31 13.98
C GLU A 61 -6.27 -12.07 15.42
N ALA A 62 -5.61 -12.66 16.42
CA ALA A 62 -5.89 -12.36 17.82
C ALA A 62 -5.61 -10.89 18.14
N VAL A 63 -4.50 -10.33 17.66
CA VAL A 63 -4.18 -8.89 17.80
C VAL A 63 -5.23 -8.02 17.11
N TYR A 64 -5.65 -8.35 15.90
CA TYR A 64 -6.67 -7.59 15.18
C TYR A 64 -8.03 -7.64 15.87
N ARG A 65 -8.43 -8.79 16.42
CA ARG A 65 -9.65 -8.91 17.23
C ARG A 65 -9.58 -8.08 18.51
N LEU A 66 -8.43 -8.07 19.20
CA LEU A 66 -8.24 -7.20 20.36
C LEU A 66 -8.32 -5.72 19.98
N MET A 67 -7.72 -5.32 18.85
CA MET A 67 -7.84 -3.95 18.33
C MET A 67 -9.29 -3.61 17.99
N GLN A 68 -10.02 -4.51 17.32
CA GLN A 68 -11.43 -4.36 17.02
C GLN A 68 -12.24 -4.11 18.29
N SER A 69 -12.15 -4.99 19.28
CA SER A 69 -12.87 -4.84 20.56
C SER A 69 -12.56 -3.50 21.23
N LYS A 70 -11.29 -3.07 21.21
CA LYS A 70 -10.87 -1.78 21.77
C LYS A 70 -11.49 -0.59 21.03
N VAL A 71 -11.53 -0.64 19.69
CA VAL A 71 -12.13 0.40 18.85
C VAL A 71 -13.64 0.48 19.08
N GLU A 72 -14.34 -0.66 19.06
CA GLU A 72 -15.77 -0.76 19.30
C GLU A 72 -16.16 -0.25 20.70
N LEU A 73 -15.47 -0.72 21.75
CA LEU A 73 -15.71 -0.26 23.13
C LEU A 73 -15.42 1.23 23.28
N GLY A 74 -14.34 1.72 22.66
CA GLY A 74 -13.97 3.13 22.68
C GLY A 74 -15.00 4.03 22.01
N ALA A 75 -15.57 3.62 20.87
CA ALA A 75 -16.64 4.35 20.20
C ALA A 75 -17.94 4.30 21.02
N ARG A 76 -18.32 3.12 21.53
CA ARG A 76 -19.50 2.93 22.37
C ARG A 76 -19.47 3.79 23.62
N ALA A 77 -18.33 3.86 24.31
CA ALA A 77 -18.15 4.71 25.49
C ALA A 77 -18.32 6.21 25.20
N ARG A 78 -18.09 6.64 23.95
CA ARG A 78 -18.28 8.02 23.50
C ARG A 78 -19.62 8.26 22.81
N GLY A 79 -20.53 7.26 22.82
CA GLY A 79 -21.82 7.34 22.13
C GLY A 79 -21.73 7.34 20.60
N LYS A 80 -20.54 7.08 20.02
CA LYS A 80 -20.29 7.11 18.59
C LYS A 80 -20.66 5.81 17.89
N ARG A 81 -20.75 5.89 16.57
CA ARG A 81 -20.90 4.77 15.62
C ARG A 81 -19.84 4.88 14.53
N PHE A 82 -19.91 4.02 13.53
CA PHE A 82 -18.96 4.00 12.44
C PHE A 82 -19.62 4.24 11.09
N ALA A 83 -18.86 4.81 10.17
CA ALA A 83 -19.13 4.84 8.73
C ALA A 83 -17.84 4.47 7.98
N CYS A 84 -17.97 3.91 6.78
CA CYS A 84 -16.84 3.51 5.95
C CYS A 84 -16.91 4.25 4.61
N SER A 85 -15.87 5.01 4.26
CA SER A 85 -15.83 5.73 2.98
C SER A 85 -15.93 4.76 1.80
N ALA A 86 -15.29 3.59 1.90
CA ALA A 86 -15.29 2.57 0.84
C ALA A 86 -16.71 2.03 0.58
N LEU A 87 -17.43 1.62 1.64
CA LEU A 87 -18.82 1.15 1.51
C LEU A 87 -19.81 2.26 1.18
N SER A 88 -19.44 3.52 1.38
CA SER A 88 -20.26 4.68 1.01
C SER A 88 -20.03 5.16 -0.45
N GLY A 89 -19.04 4.59 -1.14
CA GLY A 89 -18.64 5.01 -2.50
C GLY A 89 -17.68 6.21 -2.54
N GLU A 90 -17.26 6.73 -1.39
CA GLU A 90 -16.38 7.90 -1.31
C GLU A 90 -14.90 7.56 -1.54
N SER A 91 -14.51 6.30 -1.37
CA SER A 91 -13.11 5.87 -1.52
C SER A 91 -12.69 5.86 -3.00
N THR A 92 -11.43 6.23 -3.23
CA THR A 92 -10.75 6.12 -4.52
C THR A 92 -9.75 4.96 -4.57
N TYR A 93 -9.71 4.11 -3.54
CA TYR A 93 -8.62 3.13 -3.34
C TYR A 93 -9.09 1.74 -2.91
N ASN A 94 -10.01 1.64 -1.94
CA ASN A 94 -10.18 0.41 -1.16
C ASN A 94 -11.03 -0.67 -1.83
N VAL A 95 -12.07 -0.29 -2.59
CA VAL A 95 -12.96 -1.28 -3.20
C VAL A 95 -12.21 -2.01 -4.30
N SER A 96 -12.15 -3.33 -4.20
CA SER A 96 -11.26 -4.15 -5.02
C SER A 96 -12.03 -5.20 -5.80
N ILE A 97 -11.76 -5.33 -7.10
CA ILE A 97 -12.13 -6.49 -7.91
C ILE A 97 -10.90 -7.40 -7.98
N ASN A 98 -11.01 -8.61 -7.41
CA ASN A 98 -9.90 -9.52 -7.24
C ASN A 98 -9.68 -10.39 -8.49
N ALA A 99 -8.51 -11.07 -8.58
CA ALA A 99 -8.13 -11.87 -9.74
C ALA A 99 -9.03 -13.11 -9.99
N ASP A 100 -9.94 -13.40 -9.07
CA ASP A 100 -10.90 -14.49 -9.11
C ASP A 100 -12.36 -14.01 -9.06
N HIS A 101 -12.60 -12.79 -9.57
CA HIS A 101 -13.91 -12.16 -9.73
C HIS A 101 -14.65 -11.79 -8.45
N THR A 102 -14.10 -12.09 -7.27
CA THR A 102 -14.72 -11.59 -6.05
C THR A 102 -14.46 -10.11 -5.85
N VAL A 103 -15.44 -9.41 -5.29
CA VAL A 103 -15.33 -7.99 -4.96
C VAL A 103 -15.14 -7.86 -3.46
N SER A 104 -14.12 -7.12 -3.01
CA SER A 104 -13.84 -6.86 -1.60
C SER A 104 -13.98 -5.37 -1.26
N CYS A 105 -14.40 -5.07 -0.03
CA CYS A 105 -14.52 -3.69 0.45
C CYS A 105 -13.19 -3.03 0.88
N ASN A 106 -12.08 -3.78 0.80
CA ASN A 106 -10.78 -3.32 1.27
C ASN A 106 -9.62 -3.80 0.37
N CYS A 107 -8.54 -3.01 0.37
CA CYS A 107 -7.36 -3.24 -0.45
C CYS A 107 -6.46 -4.39 0.02
N ASN A 108 -6.58 -4.80 1.28
CA ASN A 108 -5.73 -5.82 1.90
C ASN A 108 -6.58 -6.98 2.47
N ASP A 109 -7.09 -7.80 1.54
CA ASP A 109 -8.02 -8.90 1.81
C ASP A 109 -7.48 -10.26 1.32
N PRO A 110 -6.35 -10.74 1.86
CA PRO A 110 -5.80 -12.05 1.51
C PRO A 110 -6.65 -13.21 2.05
N ASP A 111 -7.50 -12.98 3.05
CA ASP A 111 -8.35 -14.00 3.68
C ASP A 111 -9.80 -13.99 3.18
N GLY A 112 -10.18 -13.03 2.33
CA GLY A 112 -11.55 -12.87 1.82
C GLY A 112 -12.55 -12.38 2.87
N SER A 113 -12.10 -11.95 4.06
CA SER A 113 -12.99 -11.49 5.12
C SER A 113 -13.85 -10.29 4.70
N GLY A 114 -13.29 -9.43 3.85
CA GLY A 114 -13.97 -8.25 3.32
C GLY A 114 -14.73 -8.47 2.01
N GLU A 115 -14.90 -9.72 1.57
CA GLU A 115 -15.64 -10.05 0.35
C GLU A 115 -17.11 -9.63 0.45
N LEU A 116 -17.59 -8.98 -0.61
CA LEU A 116 -18.96 -8.48 -0.77
C LEU A 116 -19.79 -9.41 -1.66
N GLY A 117 -19.17 -10.05 -2.65
CA GLY A 117 -19.84 -10.92 -3.61
C GLY A 117 -18.94 -11.28 -4.80
N ASP A 118 -19.54 -11.85 -5.84
CA ASP A 118 -18.84 -12.50 -6.96
C ASP A 118 -19.42 -12.08 -8.31
N LEU A 119 -18.56 -11.53 -9.18
CA LEU A 119 -18.92 -11.05 -10.51
C LEU A 119 -19.22 -12.17 -11.52
N ASP A 120 -18.93 -13.44 -11.19
CA ASP A 120 -19.38 -14.58 -11.98
C ASP A 120 -20.89 -14.82 -11.86
N THR A 121 -21.53 -14.31 -10.80
CA THR A 121 -22.93 -14.61 -10.46
C THR A 121 -23.83 -13.39 -10.37
N HIS A 122 -23.26 -12.22 -10.11
CA HIS A 122 -23.98 -10.97 -9.91
C HIS A 122 -23.25 -9.83 -10.63
N SER A 123 -23.99 -8.82 -11.06
CA SER A 123 -23.40 -7.56 -11.50
C SER A 123 -22.70 -6.84 -10.33
N PHE A 124 -21.79 -5.92 -10.64
CA PHE A 124 -21.14 -5.13 -9.59
C PHE A 124 -22.16 -4.32 -8.78
N GLU A 125 -23.20 -3.82 -9.44
CA GLU A 125 -24.30 -3.09 -8.84
C GLU A 125 -25.05 -3.92 -7.81
N GLU A 126 -25.36 -5.17 -8.14
CA GLU A 126 -25.98 -6.14 -7.22
C GLU A 126 -25.05 -6.53 -6.07
N VAL A 127 -23.74 -6.65 -6.32
CA VAL A 127 -22.77 -6.95 -5.24
C VAL A 127 -22.62 -5.78 -4.26
N PHE A 128 -22.46 -4.56 -4.77
CA PHE A 128 -22.18 -3.38 -3.94
C PHE A 128 -23.43 -2.83 -3.24
N GLY A 129 -24.61 -3.02 -3.83
CA GLY A 129 -25.91 -2.76 -3.22
C GLY A 129 -26.51 -3.96 -2.47
N GLY A 130 -25.87 -5.13 -2.54
CA GLY A 130 -26.42 -6.39 -2.07
C GLY A 130 -26.43 -6.57 -0.55
N GLU A 131 -26.87 -7.77 -0.15
CA GLU A 131 -27.09 -8.14 1.25
C GLU A 131 -25.82 -8.00 2.09
N THR A 132 -24.67 -8.50 1.60
CA THR A 132 -23.40 -8.45 2.35
C THR A 132 -22.93 -7.02 2.62
N ALA A 133 -22.95 -6.16 1.59
CA ALA A 133 -22.56 -4.76 1.73
C ALA A 133 -23.51 -4.01 2.67
N THR A 134 -24.83 -4.26 2.55
CA THR A 134 -25.85 -3.69 3.44
C THR A 134 -25.63 -4.13 4.88
N ARG A 135 -25.43 -5.43 5.14
CA ARG A 135 -25.11 -5.97 6.46
C ARG A 135 -23.87 -5.33 7.06
N PHE A 136 -22.83 -5.09 6.27
CA PHE A 136 -21.62 -4.41 6.75
C PHE A 136 -21.92 -2.95 7.14
N ARG A 137 -22.70 -2.22 6.35
CA ARG A 137 -23.13 -0.85 6.70
C ARG A 137 -23.99 -0.83 7.98
N GLU A 138 -24.91 -1.78 8.14
CA GLU A 138 -25.73 -1.93 9.34
C GLU A 138 -24.90 -2.26 10.59
N GLN A 139 -23.91 -3.13 10.47
CA GLN A 139 -22.99 -3.43 11.58
C GLN A 139 -22.24 -2.17 12.02
N LEU A 140 -21.73 -1.38 11.08
CA LEU A 140 -21.07 -0.09 11.37
C LEU A 140 -22.03 0.89 12.07
N ALA A 141 -23.28 0.98 11.59
CA ALA A 141 -24.34 1.78 12.22
C ALA A 141 -24.72 1.30 13.62
N ALA A 142 -24.62 0.01 13.89
CA ALA A 142 -24.77 -0.59 15.22
C ALA A 142 -23.53 -0.43 16.12
N GLY A 143 -22.43 0.14 15.61
CA GLY A 143 -21.19 0.35 16.37
C GLY A 143 -20.32 -0.89 16.44
N ARG A 144 -20.46 -1.82 15.48
CA ARG A 144 -19.67 -3.04 15.32
C ARG A 144 -18.85 -2.97 14.04
N LEU A 145 -17.62 -3.45 14.09
CA LEU A 145 -16.78 -3.55 12.92
C LEU A 145 -17.09 -4.86 12.16
N PRO A 146 -17.31 -4.81 10.84
CA PRO A 146 -17.62 -6.01 10.07
C PRO A 146 -16.50 -7.04 10.02
N ILE A 147 -15.27 -6.56 9.99
CA ILE A 147 -14.06 -7.39 9.92
C ILE A 147 -12.98 -6.81 10.84
N SER A 148 -12.07 -7.67 11.29
CA SER A 148 -10.97 -7.30 12.18
C SER A 148 -10.07 -6.19 11.58
N ARG A 149 -9.93 -6.19 10.24
CA ARG A 149 -9.15 -5.20 9.48
C ARG A 149 -9.69 -3.78 9.54
N CYS A 150 -11.00 -3.60 9.80
CA CYS A 150 -11.58 -2.26 9.96
C CYS A 150 -10.88 -1.47 11.07
N ALA A 151 -10.38 -2.14 12.12
CA ALA A 151 -9.80 -1.50 13.29
C ALA A 151 -8.55 -0.64 12.99
N TYR A 152 -7.90 -0.85 11.86
CA TYR A 152 -6.74 -0.08 11.41
C TYR A 152 -6.89 0.48 9.99
N CYS A 153 -8.09 0.39 9.42
CA CYS A 153 -8.39 0.89 8.08
C CYS A 153 -8.53 2.42 8.11
N PRO A 154 -7.82 3.18 7.25
CA PRO A 154 -7.91 4.64 7.21
C PRO A 154 -9.28 5.14 6.70
N GLU A 155 -10.06 4.28 6.05
CA GLU A 155 -11.41 4.63 5.55
C GLU A 155 -12.51 4.54 6.62
N LEU A 156 -12.18 4.01 7.81
CA LEU A 156 -13.12 3.93 8.93
C LEU A 156 -13.22 5.28 9.63
N LYS A 157 -14.43 5.83 9.68
CA LYS A 157 -14.74 7.10 10.37
C LYS A 157 -15.63 6.82 11.57
N GLU A 158 -15.34 7.46 12.69
CA GLU A 158 -16.28 7.55 13.80
C GLU A 158 -17.24 8.71 13.57
N VAL A 159 -18.54 8.43 13.63
CA VAL A 159 -19.61 9.37 13.30
C VAL A 159 -20.72 9.34 14.36
N GLU A 160 -21.65 10.29 14.26
CA GLU A 160 -22.86 10.26 15.09
C GLU A 160 -23.81 9.12 14.68
N PRO A 161 -24.63 8.57 15.61
CA PRO A 161 -25.56 7.49 15.31
C PRO A 161 -26.51 7.79 14.14
N GLU A 162 -27.02 9.01 14.05
CA GLU A 162 -27.92 9.42 12.95
C GLU A 162 -27.21 9.41 11.60
N GLU A 163 -25.95 9.88 11.56
CA GLU A 163 -25.15 9.81 10.33
C GLU A 163 -24.88 8.35 9.94
N ALA A 164 -24.50 7.51 10.90
CA ALA A 164 -24.24 6.11 10.64
C ALA A 164 -25.49 5.40 10.10
N GLN A 165 -26.67 5.72 10.63
CA GLN A 165 -27.94 5.16 10.16
C GLN A 165 -28.29 5.61 8.73
N ARG A 166 -28.08 6.90 8.41
CA ARG A 166 -28.26 7.39 7.02
C ARG A 166 -27.36 6.67 6.04
N ARG A 167 -26.10 6.44 6.41
CA ARG A 167 -25.08 5.74 5.61
C ARG A 167 -25.41 4.27 5.31
N VAL A 168 -26.43 3.69 5.93
CA VAL A 168 -26.93 2.35 5.59
C VAL A 168 -27.56 2.36 4.19
N SER A 169 -28.39 3.36 3.90
CA SER A 169 -29.12 3.48 2.63
C SER A 169 -28.54 4.54 1.69
N GLU A 170 -27.85 5.56 2.22
CA GLU A 170 -27.23 6.63 1.43
C GLU A 170 -25.79 6.25 1.05
N TRP A 171 -25.64 5.69 -0.15
CA TRP A 171 -24.35 5.38 -0.76
C TRP A 171 -24.37 5.67 -2.26
N SER A 172 -23.18 5.73 -2.85
CA SER A 172 -22.97 5.88 -4.28
C SER A 172 -21.97 4.82 -4.78
N PHE A 173 -21.82 4.68 -6.09
CA PHE A 173 -20.77 3.81 -6.62
C PHE A 173 -19.37 4.36 -6.30
N PRO A 174 -18.37 3.48 -6.10
CA PRO A 174 -17.01 3.91 -5.77
C PRO A 174 -16.42 4.85 -6.81
N LYS A 175 -15.85 5.96 -6.36
CA LYS A 175 -15.10 6.89 -7.22
C LYS A 175 -13.77 6.33 -7.71
N GLY A 176 -13.24 5.34 -7.01
CA GLY A 176 -12.09 4.59 -7.47
C GLY A 176 -12.15 3.12 -7.06
N VAL A 177 -11.60 2.28 -7.94
CA VAL A 177 -11.60 0.83 -7.79
C VAL A 177 -10.18 0.33 -7.94
N MET A 178 -9.84 -0.71 -7.19
CA MET A 178 -8.63 -1.49 -7.34
C MET A 178 -8.94 -2.74 -8.17
N VAL A 179 -8.15 -3.03 -9.19
CA VAL A 179 -8.30 -4.26 -9.99
C VAL A 179 -7.03 -5.09 -9.87
N GLU A 180 -7.17 -6.27 -9.29
CA GLU A 180 -6.10 -7.26 -9.23
C GLU A 180 -6.08 -8.07 -10.53
N ASN A 181 -5.31 -7.61 -11.52
CA ASN A 181 -5.19 -8.34 -12.79
C ASN A 181 -4.57 -9.74 -12.60
N THR A 182 -3.70 -9.90 -11.60
CA THR A 182 -3.14 -11.18 -11.19
C THR A 182 -2.81 -11.22 -9.72
N ALA A 183 -3.02 -12.37 -9.07
CA ALA A 183 -2.53 -12.69 -7.73
C ALA A 183 -1.12 -13.31 -7.75
N LYS A 184 -0.49 -13.50 -8.93
CA LYS A 184 0.89 -14.00 -9.03
C LYS A 184 1.90 -12.89 -8.71
N CYS A 185 2.96 -13.23 -7.99
CA CYS A 185 4.05 -12.32 -7.66
C CYS A 185 5.37 -13.11 -7.63
N ASN A 186 6.45 -12.47 -8.08
CA ASN A 186 7.81 -13.01 -8.07
C ASN A 186 8.54 -12.79 -6.73
N LEU A 187 7.91 -12.11 -5.76
CA LEU A 187 8.45 -11.85 -4.44
C LEU A 187 7.66 -12.56 -3.33
N ALA A 188 8.28 -12.70 -2.17
CA ALA A 188 7.67 -13.22 -0.95
C ALA A 188 7.94 -12.26 0.23
N CYS A 189 7.45 -11.02 0.13
CA CYS A 189 7.71 -9.99 1.13
C CYS A 189 7.28 -10.45 2.54
N THR A 190 8.09 -10.13 3.56
CA THR A 190 7.97 -10.72 4.91
C THR A 190 6.57 -10.57 5.51
N SER A 191 5.91 -9.41 5.33
CA SER A 191 4.57 -9.17 5.86
C SER A 191 3.43 -9.44 4.87
N CYS A 192 3.72 -9.96 3.68
CA CYS A 192 2.72 -10.29 2.67
C CYS A 192 2.11 -11.67 2.97
N SER A 193 0.78 -11.73 3.13
CA SER A 193 0.04 -12.97 3.39
C SER A 193 -0.13 -13.83 2.13
N ARG A 194 0.98 -14.14 1.44
CA ARG A 194 0.99 -14.89 0.17
C ARG A 194 0.38 -16.28 0.31
N GLU A 195 0.64 -16.96 1.42
CA GLU A 195 0.10 -18.30 1.64
C GLU A 195 -1.42 -18.27 1.83
N THR A 196 -1.94 -17.38 2.67
CA THR A 196 -3.38 -17.16 2.82
C THR A 196 -4.02 -16.83 1.47
N LEU A 197 -3.41 -15.92 0.71
CA LEU A 197 -3.91 -15.54 -0.62
C LEU A 197 -3.98 -16.72 -1.59
N ARG A 198 -2.97 -17.60 -1.60
CA ARG A 198 -2.95 -18.79 -2.46
C ARG A 198 -4.06 -19.78 -2.12
N ARG A 199 -4.50 -19.81 -0.86
CA ARG A 199 -5.56 -20.70 -0.38
C ARG A 199 -6.95 -20.13 -0.63
N THR A 200 -7.10 -18.81 -0.60
CA THR A 200 -8.39 -18.14 -0.75
C THR A 200 -8.73 -17.77 -2.19
N ARG A 201 -7.74 -17.38 -3.01
CA ARG A 201 -7.99 -17.00 -4.40
C ARG A 201 -8.26 -18.22 -5.27
N ARG A 202 -9.47 -18.27 -5.84
CA ARG A 202 -9.92 -19.39 -6.69
C ARG A 202 -9.23 -19.39 -8.05
N ARG A 203 -8.85 -18.22 -8.55
CA ARG A 203 -8.11 -17.98 -9.80
C ARG A 203 -6.98 -16.99 -9.53
N SER A 204 -5.93 -17.08 -10.33
CA SER A 204 -4.73 -16.24 -10.15
C SER A 204 -4.63 -15.09 -11.14
N ARG A 205 -5.52 -15.00 -12.12
CA ARG A 205 -5.51 -14.03 -13.21
C ARG A 205 -6.91 -13.83 -13.77
N LEU A 206 -7.22 -12.58 -14.11
CA LEU A 206 -8.35 -12.25 -14.96
C LEU A 206 -8.05 -12.64 -16.42
N THR A 207 -9.08 -13.09 -17.13
CA THR A 207 -9.08 -13.21 -18.59
C THR A 207 -9.28 -11.84 -19.24
N LEU A 208 -9.11 -11.76 -20.56
CA LEU A 208 -9.31 -10.48 -21.25
C LEU A 208 -10.80 -10.14 -21.35
N GLU A 209 -11.64 -11.17 -21.48
CA GLU A 209 -13.10 -11.08 -21.54
C GLU A 209 -13.65 -10.57 -20.20
N GLU A 210 -13.18 -11.17 -19.10
CA GLU A 210 -13.47 -10.72 -17.74
C GLU A 210 -13.06 -9.26 -17.51
N LEU A 211 -11.85 -8.89 -17.93
CA LEU A 211 -11.36 -7.52 -17.80
C LEU A 211 -12.12 -6.53 -18.70
N GLU A 212 -12.62 -6.98 -19.86
CA GLU A 212 -13.46 -6.17 -20.76
C GLU A 212 -14.78 -5.81 -20.09
N GLU A 213 -15.44 -6.79 -19.46
CA GLU A 213 -16.67 -6.55 -18.71
C GLU A 213 -16.44 -5.67 -17.49
N ILE A 214 -15.31 -5.83 -16.80
CA ILE A 214 -14.90 -4.91 -15.74
C ILE A 214 -14.71 -3.50 -16.32
N ALA A 215 -14.01 -3.33 -17.44
CA ALA A 215 -13.78 -2.01 -18.04
C ALA A 215 -15.08 -1.31 -18.45
N LYS A 216 -16.05 -2.03 -19.01
CA LYS A 216 -17.40 -1.52 -19.29
C LYS A 216 -18.15 -1.14 -18.01
N THR A 217 -18.03 -1.95 -16.97
CA THR A 217 -18.65 -1.69 -15.66
C THR A 217 -18.10 -0.41 -15.03
N LEU A 218 -16.78 -0.23 -15.01
CA LEU A 218 -16.13 0.99 -14.52
C LEU A 218 -16.62 2.24 -15.27
N GLN A 219 -16.78 2.13 -16.59
CA GLN A 219 -17.32 3.20 -17.44
C GLN A 219 -18.75 3.56 -17.06
N ARG A 220 -19.65 2.57 -16.94
CA ARG A 220 -21.07 2.79 -16.59
C ARG A 220 -21.23 3.44 -15.22
N MET A 221 -20.39 3.04 -14.26
CA MET A 221 -20.41 3.57 -12.90
C MET A 221 -19.76 4.96 -12.76
N GLY A 222 -19.08 5.45 -13.80
CA GLY A 222 -18.37 6.73 -13.75
C GLY A 222 -17.16 6.71 -12.81
N VAL A 223 -16.46 5.57 -12.73
CA VAL A 223 -15.25 5.46 -11.90
C VAL A 223 -14.16 6.39 -12.44
N GLU A 224 -13.64 7.25 -11.57
CA GLU A 224 -12.68 8.29 -11.95
C GLU A 224 -11.23 7.80 -11.87
N SER A 225 -10.96 6.79 -11.04
CA SER A 225 -9.60 6.29 -10.78
C SER A 225 -9.52 4.77 -10.63
N LEU A 226 -8.47 4.18 -11.20
CA LEU A 226 -8.17 2.76 -11.16
C LEU A 226 -6.78 2.51 -10.55
N CYS A 227 -6.77 1.68 -9.51
CA CYS A 227 -5.55 1.11 -8.94
C CYS A 227 -5.30 -0.24 -9.62
N PHE A 228 -4.36 -0.31 -10.57
CA PHE A 228 -4.10 -1.53 -11.35
C PHE A 228 -3.05 -2.42 -10.67
N PHE A 229 -3.36 -2.89 -9.45
CA PHE A 229 -2.55 -3.80 -8.64
C PHE A 229 -3.36 -4.20 -7.40
N LYS A 230 -2.93 -5.23 -6.67
CA LYS A 230 -3.43 -5.52 -5.31
C LYS A 230 -2.40 -6.32 -4.51
N LEU A 231 -2.52 -7.65 -4.47
CA LEU A 231 -1.60 -8.53 -3.74
C LEU A 231 -0.67 -9.36 -4.66
N GLY A 232 -0.84 -9.27 -5.98
CA GLY A 232 0.12 -9.75 -6.97
C GLY A 232 0.99 -8.64 -7.57
N GLU A 233 1.86 -9.05 -8.50
CA GLU A 233 2.71 -8.16 -9.30
C GLU A 233 2.06 -7.94 -10.68
N PRO A 234 1.62 -6.71 -11.02
CA PRO A 234 0.90 -6.44 -12.26
C PRO A 234 1.65 -6.91 -13.52
N PHE A 235 2.97 -6.68 -13.57
CA PHE A 235 3.81 -7.06 -14.71
C PHE A 235 4.15 -8.56 -14.76
N ALA A 236 3.64 -9.37 -13.82
CA ALA A 236 3.66 -10.81 -13.94
C ALA A 236 2.67 -11.31 -15.00
N SER A 237 1.67 -10.52 -15.41
CA SER A 237 0.81 -10.89 -16.54
C SER A 237 1.57 -10.76 -17.86
N PRO A 238 1.62 -11.82 -18.69
CA PRO A 238 2.21 -11.75 -20.04
C PRO A 238 1.33 -10.96 -21.02
N ARG A 239 0.12 -10.54 -20.60
CA ARG A 239 -0.84 -9.78 -21.42
C ARG A 239 -1.08 -8.37 -20.89
N VAL A 240 -0.25 -7.89 -19.96
CA VAL A 240 -0.46 -6.62 -19.25
C VAL A 240 -0.69 -5.43 -20.21
N ARG A 241 -0.02 -5.41 -21.36
CA ARG A 241 -0.29 -4.38 -22.39
C ARG A 241 -1.71 -4.44 -22.91
N LYS A 242 -2.16 -5.62 -23.36
CA LYS A 242 -3.52 -5.83 -23.88
C LYS A 242 -4.58 -5.51 -22.81
N GLU A 243 -4.30 -5.88 -21.56
CA GLU A 243 -5.15 -5.57 -20.41
C GLU A 243 -5.36 -4.05 -20.26
N LEU A 244 -4.29 -3.26 -20.33
CA LEU A 244 -4.37 -1.80 -20.19
C LEU A 244 -4.90 -1.10 -21.44
N GLU A 245 -4.57 -1.57 -22.64
CA GLU A 245 -5.14 -1.07 -23.89
C GLU A 245 -6.67 -1.22 -23.90
N LEU A 246 -7.15 -2.36 -23.41
CA LEU A 246 -8.57 -2.65 -23.25
C LEU A 246 -9.24 -1.70 -22.25
N ILE A 247 -8.66 -1.51 -21.06
CA ILE A 247 -9.18 -0.56 -20.07
C ILE A 247 -9.23 0.85 -20.65
N ARG A 248 -8.15 1.30 -21.32
CA ARG A 248 -8.07 2.63 -21.95
C ARG A 248 -9.07 2.84 -23.06
N ARG A 249 -9.38 1.79 -23.84
CA ARG A 249 -10.39 1.84 -24.91
C ARG A 249 -11.75 2.28 -24.38
N TYR A 250 -12.17 1.73 -23.24
CA TYR A 250 -13.47 2.05 -22.63
C TYR A 250 -13.41 3.28 -21.72
N ASN A 251 -12.25 3.54 -21.10
CA ASN A 251 -12.07 4.56 -20.07
C ASN A 251 -10.87 5.48 -20.38
N PRO A 252 -10.92 6.27 -21.47
CA PRO A 252 -9.76 7.04 -21.93
C PRO A 252 -9.28 8.12 -20.96
N GLN A 253 -10.19 8.65 -20.12
CA GLN A 253 -9.91 9.74 -19.17
C GLN A 253 -9.69 9.27 -17.72
N MET A 254 -9.95 7.99 -17.42
CA MET A 254 -9.81 7.46 -16.06
C MET A 254 -8.35 7.52 -15.62
N ARG A 255 -8.08 8.01 -14.41
CA ARG A 255 -6.71 7.99 -13.89
C ARG A 255 -6.31 6.55 -13.56
N ILE A 256 -5.26 6.03 -14.18
CA ILE A 256 -4.75 4.69 -13.88
C ILE A 256 -3.43 4.81 -13.16
N TYR A 257 -3.30 4.21 -11.98
CA TYR A 257 -2.01 4.13 -11.31
C TYR A 257 -1.68 2.71 -10.84
N CYS A 258 -0.38 2.42 -10.78
CA CYS A 258 0.15 1.10 -10.49
C CYS A 258 1.28 1.16 -9.47
N SER A 259 1.38 0.13 -8.62
CA SER A 259 2.55 -0.15 -7.80
C SER A 259 3.18 -1.46 -8.25
N THR A 260 4.48 -1.47 -8.49
CA THR A 260 5.24 -2.63 -8.98
C THR A 260 6.56 -2.78 -8.22
N ASN A 261 7.06 -4.00 -8.09
CA ASN A 261 8.44 -4.24 -7.64
C ASN A 261 9.49 -3.98 -8.74
N GLY A 262 9.07 -3.73 -9.98
CA GLY A 262 9.91 -3.32 -11.09
C GLY A 262 10.70 -4.42 -11.79
N ILE A 263 10.97 -5.56 -11.13
CA ILE A 263 11.84 -6.63 -11.67
C ILE A 263 11.30 -7.19 -12.99
N LEU A 264 9.98 -7.38 -13.05
CA LEU A 264 9.33 -7.97 -14.22
C LEU A 264 9.07 -6.97 -15.34
N LEU A 265 9.44 -5.69 -15.21
CA LEU A 265 9.33 -4.71 -16.30
C LEU A 265 10.55 -4.84 -17.24
N ASP A 266 10.63 -5.98 -17.93
CA ASP A 266 11.86 -6.52 -18.53
C ASP A 266 11.96 -6.40 -20.05
N ASN A 267 10.92 -5.88 -20.71
CA ASN A 267 10.86 -5.75 -22.16
C ASN A 267 10.01 -4.53 -22.58
N ASP A 268 10.11 -4.16 -23.85
CA ASP A 268 9.42 -2.98 -24.39
C ASP A 268 7.90 -3.11 -24.38
N ASP A 269 7.34 -4.31 -24.52
CA ASP A 269 5.88 -4.50 -24.44
C ASP A 269 5.33 -4.09 -23.07
N LYS A 270 6.05 -4.43 -22.00
CA LYS A 270 5.71 -4.00 -20.63
C LYS A 270 5.99 -2.53 -20.39
N ARG A 271 7.00 -1.93 -21.05
CA ARG A 271 7.21 -0.48 -21.00
C ARG A 271 6.06 0.26 -21.68
N GLU A 272 5.65 -0.18 -22.86
CA GLU A 272 4.48 0.35 -23.56
C GLU A 272 3.21 0.21 -22.71
N ALA A 273 3.05 -0.92 -22.01
CA ALA A 273 1.97 -1.11 -21.03
C ALA A 273 2.03 -0.05 -19.91
N ALA A 274 3.21 0.20 -19.33
CA ALA A 274 3.40 1.22 -18.30
C ALA A 274 3.11 2.65 -18.82
N LEU A 275 3.39 2.94 -20.09
CA LEU A 275 3.08 4.23 -20.72
C LEU A 275 1.58 4.49 -20.85
N LEU A 276 0.73 3.46 -20.76
CA LEU A 276 -0.72 3.61 -20.72
C LEU A 276 -1.24 4.04 -19.34
N MET A 277 -0.39 4.20 -18.33
CA MET A 277 -0.79 4.62 -16.98
C MET A 277 -0.50 6.11 -16.76
N ASP A 278 -1.12 6.68 -15.73
CA ASP A 278 -0.88 8.05 -15.28
C ASP A 278 0.21 8.14 -14.22
N ASP A 279 0.31 7.13 -13.33
CA ASP A 279 1.36 7.04 -12.32
C ASP A 279 1.87 5.59 -12.17
N VAL A 280 3.18 5.41 -12.14
CA VAL A 280 3.85 4.12 -11.93
C VAL A 280 4.81 4.25 -10.76
N ILE A 281 4.51 3.52 -9.69
CA ILE A 281 5.28 3.53 -8.45
C ILE A 281 6.15 2.27 -8.41
N PHE A 282 7.47 2.45 -8.35
CA PHE A 282 8.43 1.39 -8.11
C PHE A 282 8.65 1.24 -6.60
N SER A 283 8.14 0.17 -6.00
CA SER A 283 8.34 -0.14 -4.59
C SER A 283 9.64 -0.91 -4.40
N ILE A 284 10.73 -0.19 -4.09
CA ILE A 284 12.07 -0.77 -3.90
C ILE A 284 12.57 -0.30 -2.52
N ASP A 285 12.52 -1.18 -1.52
CA ASP A 285 12.68 -0.83 -0.11
C ASP A 285 14.15 -0.82 0.39
N GLY A 286 15.04 -0.20 -0.37
CA GLY A 286 16.47 -0.14 -0.05
C GLY A 286 17.30 0.43 -1.19
N VAL A 287 18.57 0.72 -0.91
CA VAL A 287 19.55 1.22 -1.89
C VAL A 287 20.52 0.14 -2.41
N ASP A 288 20.30 -1.10 -1.99
CA ASP A 288 21.10 -2.26 -2.36
C ASP A 288 20.31 -3.57 -2.17
N THR A 289 20.76 -4.65 -2.81
CA THR A 289 20.08 -5.94 -2.80
C THR A 289 20.02 -6.58 -1.41
N GLN A 290 21.03 -6.38 -0.56
CA GLN A 290 21.05 -6.93 0.79
C GLN A 290 19.92 -6.31 1.64
N THR A 291 19.77 -4.99 1.55
CA THR A 291 18.77 -4.21 2.28
C THR A 291 17.37 -4.52 1.78
N VAL A 292 17.15 -4.51 0.46
CA VAL A 292 15.86 -4.87 -0.17
C VAL A 292 15.40 -6.26 0.27
N ARG A 293 16.29 -7.27 0.25
CA ARG A 293 15.97 -8.66 0.63
C ARG A 293 15.65 -8.87 2.11
N ARG A 294 15.88 -7.87 2.98
CA ARG A 294 15.43 -7.98 4.39
C ARG A 294 13.91 -8.06 4.46
N TYR A 295 13.21 -7.25 3.67
CA TYR A 295 11.75 -7.23 3.60
C TYR A 295 11.22 -7.92 2.34
N GLN A 296 11.73 -7.56 1.15
CA GLN A 296 11.29 -8.07 -0.14
C GLN A 296 12.07 -9.34 -0.51
N LYS A 297 11.69 -10.50 0.05
CA LYS A 297 12.37 -11.78 -0.27
C LYS A 297 12.27 -12.09 -1.76
N GLY A 298 13.43 -12.39 -2.37
CA GLY A 298 13.57 -12.56 -3.82
C GLY A 298 13.82 -11.25 -4.59
N GLY A 299 13.85 -10.11 -3.90
CA GLY A 299 14.13 -8.81 -4.52
C GLY A 299 15.57 -8.70 -5.03
N ASP A 300 15.76 -7.86 -6.03
CA ASP A 300 17.06 -7.53 -6.61
C ASP A 300 17.08 -6.04 -6.92
N PHE A 301 17.88 -5.29 -6.16
CA PHE A 301 17.92 -3.84 -6.26
C PHE A 301 18.46 -3.41 -7.62
N ASP A 302 19.56 -4.02 -8.07
CA ASP A 302 20.23 -3.61 -9.29
C ASP A 302 19.33 -3.82 -10.51
N VAL A 303 18.62 -4.95 -10.56
CA VAL A 303 17.63 -5.21 -11.61
C VAL A 303 16.47 -4.21 -11.53
N ALA A 304 15.83 -4.06 -10.37
CA ALA A 304 14.66 -3.19 -10.24
C ALA A 304 14.98 -1.72 -10.51
N TYR A 305 16.12 -1.23 -9.98
CA TYR A 305 16.62 0.12 -10.21
C TYR A 305 16.93 0.37 -11.69
N GLN A 306 17.58 -0.59 -12.35
CA GLN A 306 17.86 -0.50 -13.79
C GLN A 306 16.56 -0.47 -14.61
N ARG A 307 15.56 -1.30 -14.29
CA ARG A 307 14.25 -1.28 -14.99
C ARG A 307 13.50 0.03 -14.81
N MET A 308 13.57 0.61 -13.61
CA MET A 308 13.01 1.93 -13.30
C MET A 308 13.64 3.02 -14.17
N LYS A 309 14.98 3.06 -14.22
CA LYS A 309 15.72 4.01 -15.05
C LYS A 309 15.39 3.84 -16.54
N GLU A 310 15.37 2.60 -17.02
CA GLU A 310 15.03 2.32 -18.42
C GLU A 310 13.58 2.75 -18.75
N LEU A 311 12.63 2.68 -17.81
CA LEU A 311 11.27 3.18 -18.05
C LEU A 311 11.24 4.72 -18.13
N VAL A 312 12.00 5.40 -17.27
CA VAL A 312 12.19 6.86 -17.34
C VAL A 312 12.74 7.26 -18.70
N GLU A 313 13.83 6.63 -19.14
CA GLU A 313 14.46 6.90 -20.44
C GLU A 313 13.50 6.60 -21.59
N PHE A 314 12.75 5.50 -21.53
CA PHE A 314 11.79 5.09 -22.54
C PHE A 314 10.63 6.09 -22.71
N ARG A 315 10.12 6.61 -21.59
CA ARG A 315 9.12 7.70 -21.56
C ARG A 315 9.69 8.99 -22.14
N ASP A 316 10.89 9.37 -21.70
CA ASP A 316 11.49 10.66 -22.02
C ASP A 316 11.95 10.74 -23.48
N ALA A 317 12.48 9.65 -24.03
CA ALA A 317 12.82 9.54 -25.45
C ALA A 317 11.61 9.75 -26.38
N ARG A 318 10.39 9.56 -25.88
CA ARG A 318 9.12 9.82 -26.59
C ARG A 318 8.56 11.22 -26.32
N GLY A 319 9.26 12.05 -25.54
CA GLY A 319 8.80 13.39 -25.17
C GLY A 319 7.57 13.39 -24.26
N LEU A 320 7.30 12.29 -23.55
CA LEU A 320 6.13 12.14 -22.70
C LEU A 320 6.36 12.69 -21.29
N SER A 321 5.32 13.29 -20.71
CA SER A 321 5.31 13.71 -19.30
C SER A 321 4.56 12.73 -18.39
N LYS A 322 3.97 11.68 -18.97
CA LYS A 322 3.26 10.62 -18.26
C LYS A 322 3.80 9.25 -18.70
N PRO A 323 3.74 8.22 -17.83
CA PRO A 323 3.31 8.28 -16.44
C PRO A 323 4.25 9.13 -15.59
N ARG A 324 3.75 9.65 -14.46
CA ARG A 324 4.64 10.05 -13.36
C ARG A 324 5.30 8.78 -12.81
N ILE A 325 6.61 8.77 -12.70
CA ILE A 325 7.37 7.62 -12.22
C ILE A 325 7.94 7.97 -10.86
N SER A 326 7.54 7.21 -9.85
CA SER A 326 7.89 7.43 -8.45
C SER A 326 8.68 6.25 -7.91
N TRP A 327 9.73 6.51 -7.14
CA TRP A 327 10.37 5.46 -6.34
C TRP A 327 9.78 5.51 -4.94
N ARG A 328 9.04 4.47 -4.54
CA ARG A 328 8.62 4.25 -3.15
C ARG A 328 9.65 3.43 -2.40
N TYR A 329 10.08 3.96 -1.27
CA TYR A 329 11.04 3.37 -0.35
C TYR A 329 10.39 3.28 1.02
N VAL A 330 10.06 2.06 1.47
CA VAL A 330 9.60 1.87 2.85
C VAL A 330 10.80 1.94 3.81
N VAL A 331 10.72 2.89 4.74
CA VAL A 331 11.75 3.15 5.75
C VAL A 331 11.50 2.28 6.98
N PHE A 332 12.39 1.31 7.15
CA PHE A 332 12.53 0.43 8.30
C PHE A 332 13.72 0.83 9.16
N ASN A 333 13.80 0.33 10.41
CA ASN A 333 14.92 0.64 11.31
C ASN A 333 16.32 0.19 10.83
N TRP A 334 16.37 -0.68 9.82
CA TRP A 334 17.61 -1.17 9.23
C TRP A 334 18.07 -0.36 8.03
N ASN A 335 17.23 0.52 7.48
CA ASN A 335 17.51 1.32 6.28
C ASN A 335 17.14 2.82 6.50
N ASP A 336 17.09 3.26 7.76
CA ASP A 336 16.69 4.61 8.18
C ASP A 336 17.86 5.55 8.51
N ARG A 337 19.08 5.18 8.12
CA ARG A 337 20.28 6.00 8.38
C ARG A 337 20.32 7.19 7.44
N PRO A 338 20.75 8.39 7.92
CA PRO A 338 20.86 9.57 7.06
C PRO A 338 21.64 9.32 5.78
N GLU A 339 22.76 8.60 5.87
CA GLU A 339 23.64 8.29 4.74
C GLU A 339 22.92 7.43 3.68
N GLU A 340 22.09 6.46 4.11
CA GLU A 340 21.30 5.64 3.19
C GLU A 340 20.18 6.45 2.52
N LEU A 341 19.53 7.34 3.26
CA LEU A 341 18.46 8.19 2.72
C LEU A 341 19.02 9.31 1.82
N GLU A 342 20.24 9.79 2.06
CA GLU A 342 20.98 10.66 1.15
C GLU A 342 21.32 9.90 -0.14
N ARG A 343 21.82 8.66 0.00
CA ARG A 343 22.10 7.79 -1.15
C ARG A 343 20.86 7.50 -1.98
N ALA A 344 19.70 7.26 -1.35
CA ALA A 344 18.44 7.05 -2.05
C ALA A 344 18.05 8.30 -2.87
N GLN A 345 18.23 9.50 -2.32
CA GLN A 345 17.96 10.75 -3.05
C GLN A 345 18.91 10.94 -4.25
N GLU A 346 20.20 10.63 -4.10
CA GLU A 346 21.16 10.67 -5.22
C GLU A 346 20.77 9.71 -6.33
N LEU A 347 20.46 8.46 -5.98
CA LEU A 347 20.06 7.42 -6.93
C LEU A 347 18.74 7.77 -7.61
N ALA A 348 17.78 8.35 -6.89
CA ALA A 348 16.52 8.81 -7.46
C ALA A 348 16.73 9.92 -8.49
N ARG A 349 17.56 10.94 -8.15
CA ARG A 349 17.93 12.00 -9.10
C ARG A 349 18.63 11.43 -10.34
N ALA A 350 19.57 10.51 -10.15
CA ALA A 350 20.32 9.90 -11.23
C ALA A 350 19.44 9.02 -12.15
N ALA A 351 18.40 8.38 -11.60
CA ALA A 351 17.43 7.61 -12.37
C ALA A 351 16.42 8.50 -13.13
N GLY A 352 16.30 9.78 -12.77
CA GLY A 352 15.36 10.71 -13.41
C GLY A 352 13.89 10.47 -13.04
N VAL A 353 13.62 9.82 -11.89
CA VAL A 353 12.25 9.68 -11.36
C VAL A 353 11.67 11.04 -10.98
N ASP A 354 10.35 11.17 -11.01
CA ASP A 354 9.68 12.44 -10.71
C ASP A 354 9.60 12.73 -9.21
N ASP A 355 9.61 11.67 -8.38
CA ASP A 355 9.66 11.77 -6.93
C ASP A 355 10.17 10.50 -6.23
N LEU A 356 10.64 10.68 -4.99
CA LEU A 356 11.01 9.65 -4.03
C LEU A 356 10.05 9.73 -2.83
N ASP A 357 9.24 8.70 -2.67
CA ASP A 357 8.24 8.54 -1.60
C ASP A 357 8.82 7.69 -0.46
N LEU A 358 9.16 8.34 0.65
CA LEU A 358 9.69 7.71 1.85
C LEU A 358 8.55 7.36 2.81
N GLU A 359 8.02 6.14 2.74
CA GLU A 359 6.93 5.70 3.60
C GLU A 359 7.45 5.06 4.89
N PHE A 360 7.01 5.51 6.07
CA PHE A 360 7.47 4.93 7.33
C PHE A 360 6.77 3.60 7.63
N ALA A 361 7.56 2.56 7.88
CA ALA A 361 7.05 1.21 8.12
C ALA A 361 6.15 1.13 9.36
N SER A 362 4.94 0.59 9.17
CA SER A 362 4.05 0.15 10.25
C SER A 362 4.09 -1.36 10.50
N THR A 363 4.55 -2.12 9.51
CA THR A 363 4.64 -3.58 9.52
C THR A 363 5.88 -4.02 8.75
N PRO A 364 6.65 -5.00 9.26
CA PRO A 364 6.44 -5.68 10.53
C PRO A 364 6.79 -4.78 11.72
N PHE A 365 6.29 -5.10 12.91
CA PHE A 365 6.46 -4.25 14.08
C PHE A 365 7.94 -4.07 14.47
N TYR A 366 8.77 -5.10 14.27
CA TYR A 366 10.21 -5.05 14.50
C TYR A 366 10.96 -4.23 13.44
N GLY A 367 10.32 -3.86 12.33
CA GLY A 367 10.85 -2.96 11.33
C GLY A 367 10.62 -1.48 11.66
N TYR A 368 9.90 -1.16 12.74
CA TYR A 368 9.55 0.22 13.07
C TYR A 368 10.78 1.11 13.32
N SER A 369 10.88 2.23 12.59
CA SER A 369 11.98 3.20 12.73
C SER A 369 11.69 4.23 13.83
N TRP A 370 12.42 4.13 14.95
CA TRP A 370 12.44 5.19 15.97
C TRP A 370 13.15 6.46 15.50
N ARG A 371 14.11 6.35 14.57
CA ARG A 371 14.83 7.52 14.01
C ARG A 371 13.88 8.38 13.20
N ALA A 372 13.05 7.78 12.35
CA ALA A 372 12.03 8.49 11.58
C ALA A 372 11.10 9.33 12.48
N ARG A 373 10.82 8.83 13.68
CA ARG A 373 9.90 9.49 14.62
C ARG A 373 10.52 10.62 15.44
N LEU A 374 11.80 10.48 15.81
CA LEU A 374 12.44 11.30 16.84
C LEU A 374 13.58 12.17 16.30
N HIS A 375 14.27 11.73 15.26
CA HIS A 375 15.50 12.37 14.80
C HIS A 375 15.19 13.61 13.92
N PRO A 376 15.80 14.78 14.18
CA PRO A 376 15.52 16.02 13.45
C PRO A 376 15.77 15.95 11.94
N TYR A 377 16.70 15.10 11.49
CA TYR A 377 17.01 14.87 10.08
C TYR A 377 15.76 14.62 9.25
N PHE A 378 14.84 13.78 9.74
CA PHE A 378 13.63 13.41 9.01
C PHE A 378 12.70 14.60 8.79
N ARG A 379 12.74 15.64 9.63
CA ARG A 379 11.93 16.85 9.42
C ARG A 379 12.40 17.69 8.22
N ARG A 380 13.63 17.46 7.76
CA ARG A 380 14.23 18.15 6.60
C ARG A 380 14.09 17.36 5.30
N LEU A 381 13.64 16.10 5.34
CA LEU A 381 13.51 15.25 4.16
C LEU A 381 12.21 15.54 3.40
N GLY A 382 12.24 16.36 2.37
CA GLY A 382 11.05 16.62 1.55
C GLY A 382 9.85 17.15 2.34
N GLU A 383 8.66 16.99 1.76
CA GLU A 383 7.39 17.44 2.35
C GLU A 383 6.63 16.29 3.03
N PRO A 384 5.91 16.53 4.13
CA PRO A 384 5.03 15.51 4.72
C PRO A 384 3.97 15.04 3.71
N GLU A 385 3.86 13.71 3.52
CA GLU A 385 2.89 13.10 2.61
C GLU A 385 2.41 11.78 3.22
N GLY A 386 1.10 11.62 3.43
CA GLY A 386 0.53 10.44 4.08
C GLY A 386 1.19 10.11 5.43
N ARG A 387 1.75 8.91 5.54
CA ARG A 387 2.49 8.43 6.73
C ARG A 387 4.01 8.67 6.64
N GLY A 388 4.47 9.27 5.55
CA GLY A 388 5.85 9.38 5.17
C GLY A 388 6.23 10.79 4.76
N ARG A 389 7.20 10.89 3.85
CA ARG A 389 7.67 12.15 3.28
C ARG A 389 8.00 11.99 1.81
N MET A 390 7.69 13.01 1.02
CA MET A 390 7.86 13.03 -0.42
C MET A 390 8.97 14.01 -0.83
N VAL A 391 9.99 13.51 -1.53
CA VAL A 391 11.02 14.34 -2.16
C VAL A 391 10.70 14.43 -3.65
N ARG A 392 10.31 15.61 -4.12
CA ARG A 392 9.95 15.83 -5.53
C ARG A 392 11.16 16.29 -6.32
N PHE A 393 11.34 15.74 -7.51
CA PHE A 393 12.35 16.15 -8.48
C PHE A 393 11.64 16.81 -9.67
N PRO A 394 11.20 18.08 -9.52
CA PRO A 394 10.52 18.76 -10.60
C PRO A 394 11.45 18.81 -11.81
N ARG A 395 10.96 18.29 -12.95
CA ARG A 395 11.61 18.51 -14.23
C ARG A 395 11.73 20.01 -14.41
N GLU A 396 12.94 20.54 -14.52
CA GLU A 396 13.13 21.85 -15.13
C GLU A 396 12.42 21.75 -16.47
N ARG A 397 11.28 22.44 -16.61
CA ARG A 397 10.52 22.42 -17.86
C ARG A 397 11.55 22.76 -18.93
N GLN A 398 11.77 21.86 -19.88
CA GLN A 398 12.39 22.22 -21.14
C GLN A 398 11.46 23.23 -21.83
N GLN A 399 11.40 24.46 -21.32
CA GLN A 399 11.07 25.66 -22.04
C GLN A 399 12.26 26.00 -22.94
N ARG A 400 12.60 25.07 -23.80
CA ARG A 400 13.25 25.36 -25.06
C ARG A 400 12.43 24.62 -26.09
N ARG A 401 11.32 25.25 -26.49
CA ARG A 401 10.82 25.03 -27.85
C ARG A 401 12.07 25.14 -28.74
N PRO A 402 12.38 24.17 -29.61
CA PRO A 402 13.40 24.40 -30.61
C PRO A 402 13.01 25.69 -31.34
N ARG A 403 13.94 26.67 -31.39
CA ARG A 403 13.76 27.82 -32.27
C ARG A 403 13.46 27.24 -33.65
N PRO A 404 12.37 27.64 -34.33
CA PRO A 404 12.19 27.24 -35.72
C PRO A 404 13.46 27.66 -36.46
N LEU A 405 14.06 26.70 -37.17
CA LEU A 405 15.18 26.98 -38.06
C LEU A 405 14.74 28.11 -39.01
N PRO A 406 15.61 29.10 -39.29
CA PRO A 406 15.28 30.14 -40.25
C PRO A 406 14.94 29.47 -41.57
N VAL A 407 13.74 29.75 -42.07
CA VAL A 407 13.32 29.37 -43.41
C VAL A 407 14.29 30.08 -44.35
N VAL A 408 15.19 29.32 -44.97
CA VAL A 408 15.99 29.81 -46.08
C VAL A 408 15.03 29.92 -47.26
N SER A 409 14.57 31.13 -47.54
CA SER A 409 13.91 31.45 -48.80
C SER A 409 14.95 31.32 -49.92
N SER A 410 14.60 30.50 -50.93
CA SER A 410 15.17 30.35 -52.28
C SER A 410 16.38 31.20 -52.66
#